data_AF-A0A6J4N5J0-F1
#
_entry.id   AF-A0A6J4N5J0-F1
#
_cell.length_a   1.000
_cell.length_b   1.000
_cell.length_c   1.000
_cell.angle_alpha   90.00
_cell.angle_beta   90.00
_cell.angle_gamma   90.00
#
_symmetry.space_group_name_H-M   'P 1'
#
loop_
_entity.id
_entity.type
_entity.pdbx_description
1 polymer ?
#
loop_
_entity_poly.entity_id
_entity_poly.type
_entity_poly.pdbx_seq_one_letter_code
_entity_poly.pdbx_strand_id
1 'polypeptide(L)'
;MCRNIRQLHNFEPPATSDEVQAAALQYVRKVSGAAKPSKANEEAFDRAVHEVAVATARLLDSLVTTAAPKDREVEAAKARARSAARYA
;
A
#
# COMPACT_ATOMS: atom_id res chain seq x y z
N MET A 1 0.29 5.88 13.13
CA MET A 1 0.97 6.10 11.83
C MET A 1 0.72 4.88 10.95
N CYS A 2 0.23 5.02 9.71
CA CYS A 2 0.05 3.87 8.80
C CYS A 2 1.39 3.36 8.31
N ARG A 3 2.05 2.57 9.15
CA ARG A 3 3.41 2.07 8.91
C ARG A 3 3.54 1.14 7.69
N ASN A 4 2.44 0.78 7.04
CA ASN A 4 2.39 -0.19 5.93
C ASN A 4 1.78 0.30 4.61
N ILE A 5 1.38 1.57 4.46
CA ILE A 5 1.08 2.10 3.12
C ILE A 5 2.42 2.46 2.48
N ARG A 6 2.90 1.64 1.54
CA ARG A 6 4.17 1.82 0.83
C ARG A 6 3.92 2.39 -0.58
N GLN A 7 4.94 2.99 -1.18
CA GLN A 7 4.88 3.38 -2.58
C GLN A 7 4.80 2.11 -3.46
N LEU A 8 3.82 2.07 -4.37
CA LEU A 8 3.60 0.96 -5.31
C LEU A 8 3.96 1.32 -6.77
N HIS A 9 4.06 2.61 -7.10
CA HIS A 9 4.35 3.07 -8.46
C HIS A 9 5.84 2.93 -8.82
N ASN A 10 6.09 2.58 -10.09
CA ASN A 10 7.40 2.48 -10.74
C ASN A 10 8.31 1.38 -10.16
N PHE A 11 7.79 0.15 -10.08
CA PHE A 11 8.56 -1.04 -9.71
C PHE A 11 8.55 -2.05 -10.86
N GLU A 12 9.63 -2.82 -10.96
CA GLU A 12 9.72 -4.01 -11.81
C GLU A 12 9.97 -5.23 -10.89
N PRO A 13 9.07 -6.23 -10.86
CA PRO A 13 7.77 -6.28 -11.55
C PRO A 13 6.76 -5.25 -11.02
N PRO A 14 5.70 -4.90 -11.79
CA PRO A 14 4.63 -4.00 -11.36
C PRO A 14 3.88 -4.48 -10.12
N ALA A 15 3.33 -3.55 -9.33
CA ALA A 15 2.61 -3.86 -8.10
C ALA A 15 1.48 -4.87 -8.32
N THR A 16 1.37 -5.85 -7.43
CA THR A 16 0.34 -6.89 -7.53
C THR A 16 -0.99 -6.41 -6.98
N SER A 17 -2.08 -7.08 -7.37
CA SER A 17 -3.42 -6.80 -6.83
C SER A 17 -3.48 -6.97 -5.31
N ASP A 18 -2.72 -7.92 -4.75
CA ASP A 18 -2.65 -8.12 -3.30
C ASP A 18 -1.96 -6.96 -2.58
N GLU A 19 -0.91 -6.38 -3.17
CA GLU A 19 -0.25 -5.19 -2.62
C GLU A 19 -1.18 -3.98 -2.63
N VAL A 20 -1.97 -3.82 -3.70
CA VAL A 20 -2.99 -2.77 -3.81
C VAL A 20 -4.10 -2.98 -2.78
N GLN A 21 -4.62 -4.20 -2.64
CA GLN A 21 -5.65 -4.56 -1.67
C GLN A 21 -5.16 -4.33 -0.23
N ALA A 22 -3.91 -4.71 0.07
CA ALA A 22 -3.29 -4.47 1.37
C ALA A 22 -3.15 -2.97 1.67
N ALA A 23 -2.73 -2.17 0.69
CA ALA A 23 -2.65 -0.72 0.83
C ALA A 23 -4.03 -0.09 1.09
N ALA A 24 -5.06 -0.50 0.33
CA ALA A 24 -6.43 -0.07 0.50
C ALA A 24 -6.97 -0.38 1.90
N LEU A 25 -6.75 -1.61 2.39
CA LEU A 25 -7.14 -2.01 3.75
C LEU A 25 -6.49 -1.11 4.81
N GLN A 26 -5.19 -0.82 4.69
CA GLN A 26 -4.51 0.05 5.65
C GLN A 26 -5.00 1.50 5.57
N TYR A 27 -5.35 1.99 4.38
CA TYR A 27 -5.97 3.30 4.20
C TYR A 27 -7.32 3.38 4.90
N VAL A 28 -8.22 2.41 4.66
CA VAL A 28 -9.55 2.39 5.29
C VAL A 28 -9.45 2.29 6.82
N ARG A 29 -8.54 1.44 7.35
CA ARG A 29 -8.25 1.37 8.79
C ARG A 29 -7.77 2.69 9.36
N LYS A 30 -6.96 3.43 8.60
CA LYS A 30 -6.45 4.74 9.03
C LYS A 30 -7.56 5.77 9.16
N VAL A 31 -8.38 5.88 8.12
CA VAL A 31 -9.40 6.92 7.98
C VAL A 31 -10.55 6.65 8.94
N SER A 32 -10.96 5.39 9.08
CA SER A 32 -12.01 4.98 10.02
C SER A 32 -11.59 5.02 11.49
N GLY A 33 -10.28 5.01 11.79
CA GLY A 33 -9.75 4.88 13.15
C GLY A 33 -9.92 3.48 13.77
N ALA A 34 -10.45 2.50 13.02
CA ALA A 34 -10.68 1.15 13.49
C ALA A 34 -9.64 0.19 12.89
N ALA A 35 -8.89 -0.51 13.75
CA ALA A 35 -7.95 -1.54 13.30
C ALA A 35 -8.67 -2.79 12.77
N LYS A 36 -9.88 -3.07 13.28
CA LYS A 36 -10.78 -4.13 12.83
C LYS A 36 -12.22 -3.58 12.84
N PRO A 37 -13.03 -3.82 11.79
CA PRO A 37 -14.44 -3.44 11.82
C PRO A 37 -15.19 -4.20 12.93
N SER A 38 -16.21 -3.56 13.48
CA SER A 38 -17.25 -4.27 14.23
C SER A 38 -18.10 -5.10 13.27
N LYS A 39 -18.80 -6.13 13.77
CA LYS A 39 -19.71 -6.95 12.95
C LYS A 39 -20.72 -6.12 12.15
N ALA A 40 -21.26 -5.07 12.77
CA ALA A 40 -22.22 -4.18 12.12
C ALA A 40 -21.63 -3.36 10.96
N ASN A 41 -20.31 -3.16 10.95
CA ASN A 41 -19.61 -2.33 9.97
C ASN A 41 -18.79 -3.15 8.96
N GLU A 42 -18.77 -4.48 9.06
CA GLU A 42 -17.97 -5.36 8.19
C GLU A 42 -18.25 -5.09 6.70
N GLU A 43 -19.52 -5.10 6.31
CA GLU A 43 -19.91 -4.89 4.91
C GLU A 43 -19.51 -3.49 4.39
N ALA A 44 -19.65 -2.45 5.22
CA ALA A 44 -19.23 -1.10 4.86
C ALA A 44 -17.70 -1.00 4.72
N PHE A 45 -16.96 -1.70 5.56
CA PHE A 45 -15.50 -1.78 5.48
C PHE A 45 -15.06 -2.48 4.21
N ASP A 46 -15.63 -3.64 3.91
CA ASP A 46 -15.24 -4.47 2.76
C ASP A 46 -15.50 -3.74 1.44
N ARG A 47 -16.65 -3.06 1.32
CA ARG A 47 -16.96 -2.20 0.17
C ARG A 47 -15.94 -1.07 0.02
N ALA A 48 -15.65 -0.34 1.09
CA ALA A 48 -14.69 0.76 1.05
C ALA A 48 -13.28 0.29 0.66
N VAL A 49 -12.83 -0.87 1.18
CA VAL A 49 -11.54 -1.45 0.81
C VAL A 49 -11.51 -1.81 -0.67
N HIS A 50 -12.57 -2.46 -1.18
CA HIS A 50 -12.66 -2.81 -2.59
C HIS A 50 -12.62 -1.59 -3.52
N GLU A 51 -13.42 -0.56 -3.24
CA GLU A 51 -13.47 0.66 -4.05
C GLU A 51 -12.12 1.39 -4.08
N VAL A 52 -11.46 1.49 -2.93
CA VAL A 52 -10.12 2.10 -2.84
C VAL A 52 -9.09 1.27 -3.60
N ALA A 53 -9.16 -0.06 -3.54
CA ALA A 53 -8.27 -0.93 -4.29
C ALA A 53 -8.45 -0.75 -5.80
N VAL A 54 -9.69 -0.73 -6.29
CA VAL A 54 -10.02 -0.50 -7.70
C VAL A 54 -9.53 0.88 -8.18
N ALA A 55 -9.78 1.93 -7.40
CA ALA A 55 -9.31 3.27 -7.73
C ALA A 55 -7.78 3.35 -7.76
N THR A 56 -7.11 2.69 -6.82
CA THR A 56 -5.65 2.65 -6.72
C THR A 56 -5.03 1.88 -7.89
N ALA A 57 -5.60 0.73 -8.28
CA ALA A 57 -5.13 -0.03 -9.44
C ALA A 57 -5.21 0.82 -10.72
N ARG A 58 -6.37 1.45 -10.97
CA ARG A 58 -6.56 2.35 -12.11
C ARG A 58 -5.57 3.52 -12.12
N LEU A 59 -5.29 4.09 -10.95
CA LEU A 59 -4.27 5.13 -10.82
C LEU A 59 -2.90 4.58 -11.24
N LEU A 60 -2.46 3.47 -10.66
CA LEU A 60 -1.15 2.89 -10.96
C LEU A 60 -0.99 2.54 -12.45
N ASP A 61 -2.03 2.03 -13.10
CA ASP A 61 -2.04 1.72 -14.53
C ASP A 61 -1.94 2.98 -15.41
N SER A 62 -2.43 4.12 -14.92
CA SER A 62 -2.45 5.39 -15.67
C SER A 62 -1.21 6.27 -15.46
N LEU A 63 -0.43 6.00 -14.41
CA LEU A 63 0.76 6.79 -14.12
C LEU A 63 1.88 6.46 -15.10
N VAL A 64 2.47 7.51 -15.67
CA VAL A 64 3.62 7.41 -16.59
C VAL A 64 4.82 8.09 -15.95
N THR A 65 6.00 7.51 -16.10
CA THR A 65 7.25 8.11 -15.65
C THR A 65 8.40 7.79 -16.60
N THR A 66 9.36 8.72 -16.67
CA THR A 66 10.63 8.54 -17.39
C THR A 66 11.74 8.01 -16.48
N ALA A 67 11.48 7.88 -15.18
CA ALA A 67 12.44 7.34 -14.23
C ALA A 67 12.62 5.83 -14.45
N ALA A 68 13.84 5.34 -14.22
CA ALA A 68 14.10 3.89 -14.24
C ALA A 68 13.23 3.17 -13.18
N PRO A 69 12.69 1.98 -13.50
CA PRO A 69 11.95 1.17 -12.53
C PRO A 69 12.79 0.85 -11.30
N LYS A 70 12.13 0.80 -10.14
CA LYS A 70 12.74 0.42 -8.87
C LYS A 70 12.71 -1.09 -8.69
N ASP A 71 13.78 -1.63 -8.13
CA ASP A 71 13.84 -3.01 -7.67
C ASP A 71 13.34 -3.12 -6.22
N ARG A 72 12.44 -4.07 -5.96
CA ARG A 72 11.80 -4.23 -4.64
C ARG A 72 12.78 -4.69 -3.57
N GLU A 73 13.67 -5.62 -3.90
CA GLU A 73 14.65 -6.17 -2.96
C GLU A 73 15.67 -5.11 -2.56
N VAL A 74 16.10 -4.28 -3.52
CA VAL A 74 16.98 -3.13 -3.27
C VAL A 74 16.30 -2.12 -2.35
N GLU A 75 15.04 -1.76 -2.60
CA GLU A 75 14.32 -0.82 -1.75
C GLU A 75 14.05 -1.39 -0.34
N ALA A 76 13.76 -2.69 -0.23
CA ALA A 76 13.62 -3.37 1.05
C ALA A 76 14.95 -3.42 1.83
N ALA A 77 16.08 -3.69 1.16
CA ALA A 77 17.41 -3.66 1.76
C ALA A 77 17.77 -2.25 2.27
N LYS A 78 17.53 -1.20 1.46
CA LYS A 78 17.71 0.19 1.88
C LYS A 78 16.85 0.53 3.11
N ALA A 79 15.60 0.07 3.15
CA ALA A 79 14.73 0.28 4.30
C ALA A 79 15.26 -0.41 5.57
N ARG A 80 15.75 -1.66 5.45
CA ARG A 80 16.39 -2.39 6.55
C ARG A 80 17.65 -1.68 7.07
N ALA A 81 18.53 -1.24 6.18
CA ALA A 81 19.75 -0.51 6.54
C ALA A 81 19.44 0.81 7.28
N ARG A 82 18.46 1.58 6.79
CA ARG A 82 17.99 2.80 7.47
C ARG A 82 17.42 2.52 8.86
N SER A 83 16.72 1.40 9.03
CA SER A 83 16.22 0.98 10.35
C SER A 83 17.38 0.63 11.27
N ALA A 84 18.35 -0.17 10.83
CA ALA A 84 19.50 -0.56 11.63
C ALA A 84 20.29 0.67 12.12
N ALA A 85 20.55 1.64 11.24
CA ALA A 85 21.24 2.88 11.60
C ALA A 85 20.49 3.76 12.61
N ARG A 86 19.15 3.63 12.70
CA ARG A 86 18.34 4.38 13.68
C ARG A 86 18.40 3.78 15.09
N TYR A 87 18.66 2.48 15.18
CA TYR A 87 18.68 1.74 16.45
C TYR A 87 20.09 1.31 16.88
N ALA A 88 21.12 1.76 16.15
CA ALA A 88 22.52 1.70 16.57
C ALA A 88 22.85 2.92 17.43
#